data_AF-A0A7W1B3V2-F1
#
_entry.id   AF-A0A7W1B3V2-F1
#
_cell.length_a   1.000
_cell.length_b   1.000
_cell.length_c   1.000
_cell.angle_alpha   90.00
_cell.angle_beta   90.00
_cell.angle_gamma   90.00
#
_symmetry.space_group_name_H-M   'P 1'
#
loop_
_entity.id
_entity.type
_entity.pdbx_description
1 polymer ?
#
loop_
_entity_poly.entity_id
_entity_poly.type
_entity_poly.pdbx_seq_one_letter_code
_entity_poly.pdbx_strand_id
1 'polypeptide(L)'
;MGPDGSDSAEARARATMKRIAVRAHQSNLARASELQDAVSAALEGRLDEAQRLGAQRVAHQLYGSAGTFGYPRASELGRELEQFFEAETDQPGTLLLAVDWLNALQRELASGPPLQGEPTSETESPAS
;
A
#
# COMPACT_ATOMS: atom_id res chain seq x y z
N MET A 1 -8.89 32.77 29.84
CA MET A 1 -8.72 32.46 28.42
C MET A 1 -7.98 31.13 28.35
N GLY A 2 -8.72 30.01 28.29
CA GLY A 2 -8.16 28.68 28.56
C GLY A 2 -7.52 28.02 27.32
N PRO A 3 -6.43 27.23 27.49
CA PRO A 3 -5.79 26.48 26.41
C PRO A 3 -6.60 25.25 25.89
N ASP A 4 -7.73 24.90 26.51
CA ASP A 4 -8.50 23.66 26.21
C ASP A 4 -9.10 23.52 24.80
N GLY A 5 -9.31 24.63 24.08
CA GLY A 5 -9.99 24.60 22.77
C GLY A 5 -9.15 23.99 21.64
N SER A 6 -7.82 24.19 21.69
CA SER A 6 -6.89 23.77 20.64
C SER A 6 -6.59 22.26 20.74
N ASP A 7 -6.34 21.77 21.95
CA ASP A 7 -6.02 20.36 22.21
C ASP A 7 -7.16 19.43 21.77
N SER A 8 -8.41 19.87 21.92
CA SER A 8 -9.60 19.13 21.47
C SER A 8 -9.79 19.15 19.94
N ALA A 9 -9.46 20.25 19.27
CA ALA A 9 -9.51 20.34 17.81
C ALA A 9 -8.46 19.45 17.15
N GLU A 10 -7.22 19.50 17.65
CA GLU A 10 -6.15 18.63 17.17
C GLU A 10 -6.41 17.15 17.45
N ALA A 11 -6.92 16.81 18.64
CA ALA A 11 -7.29 15.44 18.96
C ALA A 11 -8.35 14.89 17.99
N ARG A 12 -9.35 15.72 17.62
CA ARG A 12 -10.36 15.36 16.61
C ARG A 12 -9.77 15.21 15.21
N ALA A 13 -8.84 16.07 14.82
CA ALA A 13 -8.13 15.97 13.55
C ALA A 13 -7.30 14.67 13.48
N ARG A 14 -6.49 14.39 14.51
CA ARG A 14 -5.72 13.14 14.65
C ARG A 14 -6.61 11.90 14.61
N ALA A 15 -7.72 11.90 15.35
CA ALA A 15 -8.67 10.79 15.32
C ALA A 15 -9.32 10.59 13.94
N THR A 16 -9.59 11.68 13.22
CA THR A 16 -10.14 11.62 11.86
C THR A 16 -9.12 11.04 10.89
N MET A 17 -7.87 11.51 10.92
CA MET A 17 -6.77 10.97 10.11
C MET A 17 -6.55 9.49 10.38
N LYS A 18 -6.57 9.07 11.65
CA LYS A 18 -6.44 7.64 12.02
C LYS A 18 -7.55 6.79 11.39
N ARG A 19 -8.81 7.26 11.40
CA ARG A 19 -9.91 6.54 10.73
C ARG A 19 -9.72 6.44 9.21
N ILE A 20 -9.25 7.51 8.58
CA ILE A 20 -8.97 7.52 7.14
C ILE A 20 -7.85 6.52 6.82
N ALA A 21 -6.77 6.52 7.61
CA ALA A 21 -5.66 5.58 7.44
C ALA A 21 -6.09 4.12 7.61
N VAL A 22 -6.91 3.81 8.61
CA VAL A 22 -7.47 2.46 8.80
C VAL A 22 -8.30 2.03 7.59
N ARG A 23 -9.16 2.92 7.08
CA ARG A 23 -9.96 2.63 5.89
C ARG A 23 -9.09 2.43 4.65
N ALA A 24 -8.09 3.28 4.46
CA ALA A 24 -7.16 3.16 3.33
C ALA A 24 -6.37 1.85 3.38
N HIS A 25 -5.91 1.46 4.56
CA HIS A 25 -5.25 0.17 4.76
C HIS A 25 -6.17 -1.02 4.41
N GLN A 26 -7.42 -1.01 4.85
CA GLN A 26 -8.41 -2.03 4.47
C GLN A 26 -8.64 -2.07 2.95
N SER A 27 -8.77 -0.91 2.31
CA SER A 27 -8.88 -0.84 0.86
C SER A 27 -7.64 -1.40 0.15
N ASN A 28 -6.44 -1.15 0.67
CA ASN A 28 -5.21 -1.67 0.08
C ASN A 28 -5.08 -3.18 0.25
N LEU A 29 -5.58 -3.76 1.35
CA LEU A 29 -5.67 -5.22 1.51
C LEU A 29 -6.63 -5.84 0.48
N ALA A 30 -7.80 -5.23 0.27
CA ALA A 30 -8.74 -5.71 -0.75
C ALA A 30 -8.14 -5.66 -2.16
N ARG A 31 -7.50 -4.53 -2.51
CA ARG A 31 -6.77 -4.39 -3.78
C ARG A 31 -5.67 -5.42 -3.94
N ALA A 32 -4.89 -5.71 -2.90
CA ALA A 32 -3.86 -6.75 -2.94
C ALA A 32 -4.46 -8.14 -3.19
N SER A 33 -5.67 -8.42 -2.69
CA SER A 33 -6.40 -9.65 -3.02
C SER A 33 -6.84 -9.69 -4.49
N GLU A 34 -7.35 -8.59 -5.03
CA GLU A 34 -7.73 -8.51 -6.46
C GLU A 34 -6.51 -8.72 -7.38
N LEU A 35 -5.35 -8.17 -7.01
CA LEU A 35 -4.09 -8.40 -7.73
C LEU A 35 -3.65 -9.86 -7.65
N GLN A 36 -3.89 -10.54 -6.52
CA GLN A 36 -3.62 -11.97 -6.39
C GLN A 36 -4.44 -12.81 -7.36
N ASP A 37 -5.73 -12.49 -7.52
CA ASP A 37 -6.59 -13.19 -8.47
C ASP A 37 -6.09 -13.01 -9.90
N ALA A 38 -5.65 -11.79 -10.25
CA ALA A 38 -5.10 -11.49 -11.57
C ALA A 38 -3.77 -12.21 -11.84
N VAL A 39 -2.83 -12.21 -10.88
CA VAL A 39 -1.57 -12.95 -11.02
C VAL A 39 -1.83 -14.46 -11.14
N SER A 40 -2.80 -14.98 -10.40
CA SER A 40 -3.19 -16.41 -10.49
C SER A 40 -3.78 -16.74 -11.86
N ALA A 41 -4.65 -15.88 -12.40
CA ALA A 41 -5.15 -16.03 -13.76
C ALA A 41 -4.02 -15.98 -14.80
N ALA A 42 -3.00 -15.15 -14.61
CA ALA A 42 -1.84 -15.07 -15.49
C ALA A 42 -1.01 -16.36 -15.46
N LEU A 43 -0.75 -16.91 -14.28
CA LEU A 43 -0.06 -18.20 -14.11
C LEU A 43 -0.79 -19.37 -14.79
N GLU A 44 -2.12 -19.31 -14.80
CA GLU A 44 -2.97 -20.32 -15.44
C GLU A 44 -3.19 -20.08 -16.94
N GLY A 45 -2.63 -19.00 -17.51
CA GLY A 45 -2.83 -18.63 -18.92
C GLY A 45 -4.28 -18.23 -19.23
N ARG A 46 -5.01 -17.72 -18.23
CA ARG A 46 -6.43 -17.32 -18.30
C ARG A 46 -6.65 -15.82 -18.15
N LEU A 47 -5.58 -15.03 -17.99
CA LEU A 47 -5.70 -13.58 -17.86
C LEU A 47 -6.08 -12.96 -19.20
N ASP A 48 -7.29 -12.40 -19.28
CA ASP A 48 -7.73 -11.67 -20.46
C ASP A 48 -7.36 -10.17 -20.41
N GLU A 49 -7.55 -9.48 -21.52
CA GLU A 49 -7.29 -8.04 -21.67
C GLU A 49 -8.02 -7.18 -20.62
N ALA A 50 -9.30 -7.48 -20.37
CA ALA A 50 -10.12 -6.70 -19.46
C ALA A 50 -9.67 -6.87 -18.01
N GLN A 51 -9.30 -8.10 -17.63
CA GLN A 51 -8.72 -8.45 -16.35
C GLN A 51 -7.34 -7.80 -16.18
N ARG A 52 -6.49 -7.82 -17.21
CA ARG A 52 -5.17 -7.18 -17.19
C ARG A 52 -5.28 -5.67 -16.96
N LEU A 53 -6.09 -4.98 -17.76
CA LEU A 53 -6.35 -3.54 -17.60
C LEU A 53 -7.00 -3.22 -16.25
N GLY A 54 -7.85 -4.12 -15.74
CA GLY A 54 -8.41 -4.04 -14.39
C GLY A 54 -7.32 -4.07 -13.32
N ALA A 55 -6.46 -5.08 -13.37
CA ALA A 55 -5.36 -5.26 -12.45
C ALA A 55 -4.35 -4.10 -12.50
N GLN A 56 -4.03 -3.59 -13.68
CA GLN A 56 -3.21 -2.39 -13.86
C GLN A 56 -3.79 -1.20 -13.08
N ARG A 57 -5.09 -0.92 -13.23
CA ARG A 57 -5.76 0.18 -12.50
C ARG A 57 -5.77 -0.05 -10.99
N VAL A 58 -5.97 -1.29 -10.55
CA VAL A 58 -5.92 -1.65 -9.13
C VAL A 58 -4.53 -1.41 -8.55
N ALA A 59 -3.48 -1.80 -9.27
CA ALA A 59 -2.08 -1.56 -8.91
C ALA A 59 -1.77 -0.06 -8.83
N HIS A 60 -2.23 0.73 -9.82
CA HIS A 60 -2.14 2.19 -9.83
C HIS A 60 -2.73 2.83 -8.56
N GLN A 61 -3.95 2.44 -8.21
CA GLN A 61 -4.62 2.94 -7.01
C GLN A 61 -3.92 2.52 -5.72
N LEU A 62 -3.40 1.28 -5.69
CA LEU A 62 -2.68 0.76 -4.54
C LEU A 62 -1.40 1.56 -4.31
N TYR A 63 -0.55 1.75 -5.34
CA TYR A 63 0.70 2.47 -5.15
C TYR A 63 0.43 3.92 -4.70
N GLY A 64 -0.53 4.61 -5.34
CA GLY A 64 -0.85 5.99 -5.01
C GLY A 64 -1.39 6.15 -3.58
N SER A 65 -2.22 5.20 -3.14
CA SER A 65 -2.74 5.19 -1.78
C SER A 65 -1.66 4.80 -0.77
N ALA A 66 -0.86 3.77 -1.04
CA ALA A 66 0.19 3.27 -0.15
C ALA A 66 1.21 4.35 0.20
N GLY A 67 1.70 5.09 -0.80
CA GLY A 67 2.64 6.20 -0.58
C GLY A 67 2.06 7.30 0.31
N THR A 68 0.78 7.65 0.10
CA THR A 68 0.09 8.69 0.90
C THR A 68 -0.06 8.30 2.37
N PHE A 69 -0.24 7.01 2.67
CA PHE A 69 -0.51 6.51 4.02
C PHE A 69 0.70 5.85 4.69
N GLY A 70 1.92 6.14 4.19
CA GLY A 70 3.17 5.79 4.88
C GLY A 70 3.72 4.40 4.60
N TYR A 71 3.29 3.73 3.52
CA TYR A 71 3.84 2.44 3.10
C TYR A 71 4.74 2.59 1.87
N PRO A 72 5.99 3.09 2.03
CA PRO A 72 6.88 3.31 0.89
C PRO A 72 7.17 2.00 0.15
N ARG A 73 7.39 0.90 0.88
CA ARG A 73 7.66 -0.39 0.27
C ARG A 73 6.46 -0.97 -0.48
N ALA A 74 5.26 -0.87 0.09
CA ALA A 74 4.04 -1.28 -0.62
C ALA A 74 3.79 -0.42 -1.88
N SER A 75 4.15 0.86 -1.82
CA SER A 75 4.08 1.76 -2.99
C SER A 75 5.03 1.31 -4.10
N GLU A 76 6.27 0.96 -3.78
CA GLU A 76 7.23 0.43 -4.76
C GLU A 76 6.71 -0.86 -5.39
N LEU A 77 6.27 -1.82 -4.57
CA LEU A 77 5.77 -3.11 -5.04
C LEU A 77 4.50 -2.97 -5.91
N GLY A 78 3.60 -2.05 -5.54
CA GLY A 78 2.42 -1.73 -6.35
C GLY A 78 2.79 -1.16 -7.73
N ARG A 79 3.85 -0.36 -7.81
CA ARG A 79 4.35 0.18 -9.08
C ARG A 79 5.01 -0.90 -9.96
N GLU A 80 5.71 -1.86 -9.38
CA GLU A 80 6.25 -3.01 -10.14
C GLU A 80 5.11 -3.87 -10.71
N LEU A 81 4.06 -4.11 -9.92
CA LEU A 81 2.86 -4.83 -10.39
C LEU A 81 2.10 -4.04 -11.46
N GLU A 82 2.01 -2.71 -11.35
CA GLU A 82 1.41 -1.86 -12.39
C GLU A 82 2.14 -2.01 -13.73
N GLN A 83 3.47 -1.93 -13.72
CA GLN A 83 4.31 -2.12 -14.92
C GLN A 83 4.20 -3.53 -15.48
N PHE A 84 4.11 -4.54 -14.60
CA PHE A 84 3.86 -5.92 -15.02
C PHE A 84 2.55 -6.07 -15.80
N PHE A 85 1.45 -5.48 -15.33
CA PHE A 85 0.16 -5.55 -16.04
C PHE A 85 0.09 -4.61 -17.25
N GLU A 86 0.91 -3.56 -17.31
CA GLU A 86 1.05 -2.72 -18.50
C GLU A 86 1.80 -3.45 -19.63
N ALA A 87 2.79 -4.26 -19.29
CA ALA A 87 3.51 -5.07 -20.25
C ALA A 87 2.64 -6.27 -20.71
N GLU A 88 2.39 -6.39 -22.01
CA GLU A 88 1.78 -7.60 -22.61
C GLU A 88 2.80 -8.75 -22.63
N THR A 89 3.15 -9.29 -21.45
CA THR A 89 4.21 -10.30 -21.33
C THR A 89 3.80 -11.49 -20.46
N ASP A 90 3.66 -12.63 -21.11
CA ASP A 90 3.39 -13.92 -20.46
C ASP A 90 4.69 -14.73 -20.22
N GLN A 91 5.85 -14.06 -20.19
CA GLN A 91 7.12 -14.74 -19.99
C GLN A 91 7.20 -15.35 -18.58
N PRO A 92 7.55 -16.66 -18.45
CA PRO A 92 7.58 -17.34 -17.15
C PRO A 92 8.44 -16.64 -16.08
N GLY A 93 9.55 -16.02 -16.47
CA GLY A 93 10.41 -15.28 -15.54
C GLY A 93 9.73 -14.05 -14.95
N THR A 94 8.97 -13.32 -15.75
CA THR A 94 8.22 -12.13 -15.32
C THR A 94 7.06 -12.51 -14.40
N LEU A 95 6.39 -13.63 -14.68
CA LEU A 95 5.31 -14.15 -13.85
C LEU A 95 5.79 -14.52 -12.44
N LEU A 96 6.96 -15.16 -12.32
CA LEU A 96 7.54 -15.48 -11.02
C LEU A 96 7.88 -14.22 -10.21
N LEU A 97 8.41 -13.18 -10.86
CA LEU A 97 8.66 -11.89 -10.21
C LEU A 97 7.36 -11.24 -9.71
N ALA A 98 6.28 -11.29 -10.51
CA ALA A 98 4.98 -10.77 -10.09
C ALA A 98 4.44 -11.47 -8.83
N VAL A 99 4.62 -12.79 -8.75
CA VAL A 99 4.27 -13.57 -7.54
C VAL A 99 5.09 -13.12 -6.33
N ASP A 100 6.40 -12.92 -6.49
CA ASP A 100 7.28 -12.47 -5.41
C ASP A 100 6.92 -11.07 -4.91
N TRP A 101 6.65 -10.13 -5.83
CA TRP A 101 6.22 -8.78 -5.48
C TRP A 101 4.88 -8.78 -4.74
N LEU A 102 3.92 -9.57 -5.21
CA LEU A 102 2.61 -9.70 -4.56
C LEU A 102 2.73 -10.28 -3.14
N ASN A 103 3.53 -11.34 -2.97
CA ASN A 103 3.77 -11.94 -1.66
C ASN A 103 4.44 -10.94 -0.70
N ALA A 104 5.41 -10.16 -1.19
CA ALA A 104 6.04 -9.10 -0.40
C ALA A 104 5.04 -7.99 -0.03
N LEU A 105 4.17 -7.61 -0.96
CA LEU A 105 3.15 -6.58 -0.76
C LEU A 105 2.15 -6.98 0.32
N GLN A 106 1.68 -8.24 0.28
CA GLN A 106 0.75 -8.75 1.29
C GLN A 106 1.38 -8.79 2.68
N ARG A 107 2.66 -9.19 2.80
CA ARG A 107 3.38 -9.17 4.09
C ARG A 107 3.56 -7.75 4.63
N GLU A 108 3.90 -6.81 3.75
CA GLU A 108 4.05 -5.40 4.12
C GLU A 108 2.74 -4.85 4.68
N LEU A 109 1.62 -5.06 3.98
CA LEU A 109 0.31 -4.60 4.43
C LEU A 109 -0.14 -5.36 5.70
N ALA A 110 0.11 -6.66 5.81
CA ALA A 110 -0.27 -7.44 7.00
C ALA A 110 0.42 -7.00 8.29
N SER A 111 1.54 -6.28 8.20
CA SER A 111 2.25 -5.70 9.36
C SER A 111 1.46 -4.57 10.03
N GLY A 112 0.38 -4.09 9.41
CA GLY A 112 -0.54 -3.08 9.93
C GLY A 112 -0.22 -1.65 9.49
N PRO A 113 -1.14 -0.69 9.74
CA PRO A 113 -0.93 0.71 9.40
C PRO A 113 0.34 1.24 10.08
N PRO A 114 1.26 1.87 9.33
CA PRO A 114 2.37 2.59 9.91
C PRO A 114 1.74 3.68 10.76
N LEU A 115 1.76 3.47 12.07
CA LEU A 115 1.46 4.50 13.04
C LEU A 115 2.51 5.57 12.73
N GLN A 116 2.06 6.73 12.23
CA GLN A 116 2.92 7.82 11.78
C GLN A 116 4.10 7.98 12.74
N GLY A 117 5.30 8.07 12.14
CA GLY A 117 6.60 8.02 12.78
C GLY A 117 6.58 8.41 14.25
N GLU A 118 7.06 7.49 15.09
CA GLU A 118 7.73 7.97 16.29
C GLU A 118 8.71 9.04 15.81
N PRO A 119 8.69 10.27 16.35
CA PRO A 119 9.87 11.09 16.24
C PRO A 119 10.99 10.18 16.74
N THR A 120 12.00 9.93 15.91
CA THR A 120 13.25 9.35 16.36
C THR A 120 13.54 10.01 17.69
N SER A 121 13.48 9.24 18.76
CA SER A 121 13.85 9.69 20.09
C SER A 121 15.35 9.92 20.08
N GLU A 122 15.81 10.97 19.39
CA GLU A 122 17.03 11.70 19.68
C GLU A 122 16.65 12.87 20.61
N THR A 123 15.95 12.52 21.68
CA THR A 123 16.14 13.16 22.98
C THR A 123 17.11 12.27 23.75
N GLU A 124 18.39 12.30 23.37
CA GLU A 124 19.43 12.35 24.40
C GLU A 124 20.06 13.74 24.34
N SER A 125 19.94 14.40 25.48
CA SER A 125 20.15 15.82 25.72
C SER A 125 21.64 16.08 26.08
N PRO A 126 22.01 17.22 26.66
CA PRO A 126 22.96 18.18 26.12
C PRO A 126 24.39 18.04 26.69
N ALA A 127 25.30 18.86 26.13
CA ALA A 127 26.49 19.45 26.73
C ALA A 127 27.17 18.75 27.94
N SER A 128 28.44 18.43 27.76
CA SER A 128 29.46 18.49 28.81
C SER A 128 30.72 19.14 28.25
#